data_AF-A0AAV5IQK2-F1
#
_entry.id   AF-A0AAV5IQK2-F1
#
_cell.length_a   1.000
_cell.length_b   1.000
_cell.length_c   1.000
_cell.angle_alpha   90.00
_cell.angle_beta   90.00
_cell.angle_gamma   90.00
#
_symmetry.space_group_name_H-M   'P 1'
#
loop_
_entity.id
_entity.type
_entity.pdbx_description
1 polymer ?
#
loop_
_entity_poly.entity_id
_entity_poly.type
_entity_poly.pdbx_seq_one_letter_code
_entity_poly.pdbx_strand_id
1 'polypeptide(L)'
;MVDPNLQGQYPMRGLFQAIAIAAMCLQEQASMRPTIDEVVQALNYLSSQKYDPHNPVHHSRRASASSGANGDNDRGNEKRPCEDKSTGETDREERLE
;
A
#
# COMPACT_ATOMS: atom_id res chain seq x y z
N MET A 1 0.25 -10.04 -20.57
CA MET A 1 -0.11 -11.46 -20.42
C MET A 1 0.48 -11.98 -19.12
N VAL A 2 -0.19 -12.93 -18.47
CA VAL A 2 0.26 -13.60 -17.23
C VAL A 2 0.94 -14.91 -17.62
N ASP A 3 1.90 -15.39 -16.83
CA ASP A 3 2.70 -16.61 -17.13
C ASP A 3 1.79 -17.80 -17.52
N PRO A 4 2.02 -18.43 -18.70
CA PRO A 4 1.27 -19.62 -19.12
C PRO A 4 1.31 -20.77 -18.11
N ASN A 5 2.38 -20.90 -17.33
CA ASN A 5 2.54 -21.97 -16.33
C ASN A 5 1.61 -21.81 -15.13
N LEU A 6 1.08 -20.61 -14.89
CA LEU A 6 0.12 -20.38 -13.81
C LEU A 6 -1.25 -20.98 -14.13
N GLN A 7 -1.57 -21.32 -15.39
CA GLN A 7 -2.82 -21.97 -15.80
C GLN A 7 -4.10 -21.29 -15.28
N GLY A 8 -4.08 -19.97 -15.04
CA GLY A 8 -5.20 -19.24 -14.44
C GLY A 8 -5.39 -19.45 -12.93
N GLN A 9 -4.48 -20.19 -12.28
CA GLN A 9 -4.51 -20.49 -10.85
C GLN A 9 -3.87 -19.38 -10.02
N TYR A 10 -4.42 -18.18 -10.12
CA TYR A 10 -3.95 -17.04 -9.33
C TYR A 10 -5.11 -16.16 -8.89
N PRO A 11 -5.03 -15.57 -7.68
CA PRO A 11 -6.05 -14.64 -7.25
C PRO A 11 -5.94 -13.39 -8.10
N MET A 12 -6.97 -13.07 -8.88
CA MET A 12 -6.93 -11.95 -9.82
C MET A 12 -6.50 -10.64 -9.13
N ARG A 13 -7.06 -10.35 -7.95
CA ARG A 13 -6.72 -9.16 -7.17
C ARG A 13 -5.30 -9.20 -6.59
N GLY A 14 -4.84 -10.36 -6.12
CA GLY A 14 -3.47 -10.52 -5.58
C GLY A 14 -2.41 -10.32 -6.66
N LEU A 15 -2.69 -10.77 -7.88
CA LEU A 15 -1.86 -10.51 -9.05
C LEU A 15 -1.76 -9.00 -9.34
N PHE A 16 -2.87 -8.28 -9.39
CA PHE A 16 -2.85 -6.83 -9.62
C PHE A 16 -2.09 -6.07 -8.53
N GLN A 17 -2.22 -6.49 -7.26
CA GLN A 17 -1.44 -5.91 -6.16
C GLN A 17 0.06 -6.15 -6.33
N ALA A 18 0.47 -7.38 -6.68
CA ALA A 18 1.88 -7.68 -6.95
C ALA A 18 2.44 -6.84 -8.10
N ILE A 19 1.66 -6.65 -9.17
CA ILE A 19 2.04 -5.80 -10.31
C ILE A 19 2.20 -4.34 -9.86
N ALA A 20 1.29 -3.82 -9.04
CA ALA A 20 1.39 -2.45 -8.53
C ALA A 20 2.65 -2.26 -7.68
N ILE A 21 2.97 -3.23 -6.80
CA ILE A 21 4.21 -3.20 -6.00
C ILE A 21 5.44 -3.20 -6.91
N ALA A 22 5.47 -4.08 -7.93
CA ALA A 22 6.56 -4.11 -8.90
C ALA A 22 6.71 -2.78 -9.64
N ALA A 23 5.59 -2.15 -10.04
CA ALA A 23 5.60 -0.84 -10.70
C ALA A 23 6.16 0.26 -9.80
N MET A 24 5.78 0.29 -8.51
CA MET A 24 6.35 1.23 -7.54
C MET A 24 7.87 1.05 -7.40
N CYS A 25 8.37 -0.19 -7.46
CA CYS A 25 9.80 -0.47 -7.37
C CYS A 25 10.59 -0.01 -8.60
N LEU A 26 9.97 0.03 -9.78
CA LEU A 26 10.60 0.39 -11.05
C LEU A 26 10.54 1.89 -11.35
N GLN A 27 9.90 2.68 -10.49
CA GLN A 27 9.67 4.10 -10.74
C GLN A 27 10.99 4.89 -10.85
N GLU A 28 11.06 5.84 -11.79
CA GLU A 28 12.28 6.62 -12.06
C GLU A 28 12.72 7.44 -10.83
N GLN A 29 11.76 7.99 -10.10
CA GLN A 29 12.01 8.77 -8.89
C GLN A 29 12.27 7.88 -7.67
N ALA A 30 13.45 8.03 -7.07
CA ALA A 30 13.86 7.25 -5.90
C ALA A 30 12.95 7.46 -4.68
N SER A 31 12.36 8.64 -4.53
CA SER A 31 11.42 8.96 -3.45
C SER A 31 10.08 8.22 -3.54
N MET A 32 9.73 7.69 -4.71
CA MET A 32 8.52 6.90 -4.92
C MET A 32 8.74 5.40 -4.78
N ARG A 33 10.01 4.96 -4.68
CA ARG A 33 10.34 3.55 -4.49
C ARG A 33 10.10 3.19 -3.02
N PRO A 34 9.27 2.18 -2.73
CA PRO A 34 9.05 1.74 -1.36
C PRO A 34 10.33 1.16 -0.77
N THR A 35 10.43 1.18 0.56
CA THR A 35 11.51 0.49 1.26
C THR A 35 11.39 -1.02 1.06
N ILE A 36 12.52 -1.74 1.13
CA ILE A 36 12.49 -3.20 0.96
C ILE A 36 11.63 -3.91 2.02
N ASP A 37 11.55 -3.34 3.23
CA ASP A 37 10.72 -3.86 4.32
C ASP A 37 9.23 -3.79 3.96
N GLU A 38 8.77 -2.66 3.42
CA GLU A 38 7.40 -2.48 2.94
C GLU A 38 7.05 -3.44 1.80
N VAL A 39 7.98 -3.65 0.87
CA VAL A 39 7.81 -4.61 -0.23
C VAL A 39 7.66 -6.03 0.32
N VAL A 40 8.54 -6.45 1.23
CA VAL A 40 8.49 -7.79 1.83
C VAL A 40 7.21 -7.96 2.64
N GLN A 41 6.79 -6.96 3.41
CA GLN A 41 5.56 -7.02 4.18
C GLN A 41 4.32 -7.14 3.28
N ALA A 42 4.26 -6.38 2.19
CA ALA A 42 3.19 -6.46 1.22
C ALA A 42 3.16 -7.82 0.49
N LEU A 43 4.31 -8.34 0.07
CA LEU A 43 4.41 -9.66 -0.55
C LEU A 43 4.04 -10.79 0.44
N ASN A 44 4.43 -10.66 1.71
CA ASN A 44 4.04 -11.60 2.76
C ASN A 44 2.51 -11.63 2.94
N TYR A 45 1.87 -10.46 2.92
CA TYR A 45 0.41 -10.37 2.95
C TYR A 45 -0.23 -11.05 1.73
N LEU A 46 0.32 -10.85 0.52
CA LEU A 46 -0.16 -11.50 -0.70
C LEU A 46 0.01 -13.03 -0.63
N SER A 47 1.15 -13.51 -0.12
CA SER A 47 1.41 -14.94 0.02
C SER A 47 0.47 -15.63 1.01
N SER A 48 -0.03 -14.87 2.00
CA SER A 48 -1.03 -15.35 2.96
C SER A 48 -2.42 -15.52 2.34
N GLN A 49 -2.68 -14.90 1.19
CA GLN A 49 -3.92 -15.08 0.43
C GLN A 49 -3.75 -16.28 -0.51
N LYS A 50 -4.30 -17.43 -0.12
CA LYS A 50 -4.33 -18.61 -1.00
C LYS A 50 -5.33 -18.42 -2.14
N TYR A 51 -4.97 -18.88 -3.33
CA TYR A 51 -5.90 -19.01 -4.44
C TYR A 51 -6.94 -20.09 -4.11
N ASP A 52 -8.19 -19.68 -3.93
CA ASP A 52 -9.32 -20.59 -3.84
C ASP A 52 -10.21 -20.42 -5.08
N PRO A 53 -10.25 -21.40 -6.00
CA PRO A 53 -11.10 -21.33 -7.19
C PRO A 53 -12.61 -21.33 -6.86
N HIS A 54 -13.01 -21.76 -5.65
CA HIS A 54 -14.40 -21.74 -5.20
C HIS A 54 -14.78 -20.43 -4.49
N ASN A 55 -13.78 -19.64 -4.06
CA ASN A 55 -14.03 -18.36 -3.41
C ASN A 55 -13.04 -17.27 -3.87
N PRO A 56 -13.29 -16.67 -5.05
CA PRO A 56 -12.37 -15.71 -5.68
C PRO A 56 -12.25 -14.36 -4.95
N VAL A 57 -12.94 -14.18 -3.82
CA VAL A 57 -13.03 -12.92 -3.06
C VAL A 57 -12.43 -12.97 -1.66
N HIS A 58 -11.75 -14.04 -1.27
CA HIS A 58 -11.01 -14.06 0.01
C HIS A 58 -9.83 -13.06 -0.03
N HIS A 59 -10.11 -11.81 0.33
CA HIS A 59 -9.29 -11.15 1.31
C HIS A 59 -9.59 -11.88 2.61
N SER A 60 -8.62 -12.57 3.19
CA SER A 60 -8.60 -12.79 4.63
C SER A 60 -8.60 -11.41 5.28
N ARG A 61 -9.80 -10.83 5.41
CA ARG A 61 -10.07 -9.79 6.38
C ARG A 61 -9.67 -10.46 7.68
N ARG A 62 -8.56 -10.03 8.27
CA ARG A 62 -8.48 -10.10 9.72
C ARG A 62 -9.67 -9.29 10.22
N ALA A 63 -10.80 -9.97 10.37
CA ALA A 63 -11.84 -9.56 11.27
C ALA A 63 -11.17 -9.59 12.64
N SER A 64 -10.59 -8.45 13.03
CA SER A 64 -10.49 -8.12 14.43
C SER A 64 -11.94 -8.01 14.94
N ALA A 65 -12.40 -9.16 15.44
CA ALA A 65 -13.57 -9.44 16.24
C ALA A 65 -14.42 -8.22 16.66
N SER A 66 -15.64 -8.12 16.12
CA SER A 66 -16.76 -7.59 16.90
C SER A 66 -17.25 -8.71 17.84
N SER A 67 -16.53 -8.91 18.93
CA SER A 67 -16.97 -9.72 20.08
C SER A 67 -16.53 -8.95 21.32
N GLY A 68 -17.52 -8.39 22.02
CA GLY A 68 -17.33 -7.29 22.95
C GLY A 68 -16.43 -7.58 24.16
N ALA A 69 -15.78 -6.52 24.62
CA ALA A 69 -15.39 -6.32 26.00
C ALA A 69 -15.44 -4.81 26.30
N ASN A 70 -16.38 -4.41 27.16
CA ASN A 70 -16.35 -3.12 27.84
C ASN A 70 -15.08 -3.04 28.68
N GLY A 71 -14.36 -1.92 28.57
CA GLY A 71 -13.16 -1.65 29.35
C GLY A 71 -12.71 -0.21 29.17
N ASP A 72 -13.26 0.69 29.99
CA ASP A 72 -12.73 2.02 30.31
C ASP A 72 -11.22 1.96 30.62
N ASN A 73 -10.41 2.85 30.01
CA ASN A 73 -9.38 3.67 30.67
C ASN A 73 -8.59 4.54 29.67
N ASP A 74 -8.74 5.85 29.84
CA ASP A 74 -7.79 6.97 29.68
C ASP A 74 -6.38 6.70 29.11
N ARG A 75 -6.04 7.40 28.00
CA ARG A 75 -4.89 8.32 27.89
C ARG A 75 -4.77 8.92 26.49
N GLY A 76 -4.80 10.25 26.43
CA GLY A 76 -4.59 11.01 25.22
C GLY A 76 -3.21 10.81 24.60
N ASN A 77 -3.15 10.92 23.27
CA ASN A 77 -2.01 11.49 22.59
C ASN A 77 -2.46 12.09 21.25
N GLU A 78 -2.25 13.39 21.14
CA GLU A 78 -2.50 14.24 19.99
C GLU A 78 -1.60 13.83 18.82
N LYS A 79 -2.19 13.30 17.75
CA LYS A 79 -1.52 13.19 16.45
C LYS A 79 -2.18 14.16 15.48
N ARG A 80 -1.49 15.28 15.32
CA ARG A 80 -1.78 16.41 14.44
C ARG A 80 -1.93 15.91 12.99
N PRO A 81 -2.85 16.47 12.18
CA PRO A 81 -2.77 16.36 10.74
C PRO A 81 -1.54 17.15 10.26
N CYS A 82 -0.74 16.58 9.36
CA CYS A 82 0.27 17.36 8.62
C CYS A 82 -0.47 18.41 7.79
N GLU A 83 -0.36 19.67 8.19
CA GLU A 83 -0.83 20.82 7.42
C GLU A 83 0.09 21.00 6.21
N ASP A 84 -0.44 20.83 5.00
CA ASP A 84 0.25 21.28 3.78
C ASP A 84 0.17 22.81 3.74
N LYS A 85 1.26 23.46 4.13
CA LYS A 85 1.46 24.91 3.96
C LYS A 85 2.69 25.10 3.08
N SER A 86 2.46 25.31 1.79
CA SER A 86 3.41 25.98 0.90
C SER A 86 2.79 27.26 0.35
N THR A 87 2.71 28.26 1.21
CA THR A 87 2.76 29.70 0.87
C THR A 87 4.18 30.15 1.19
N GLY A 88 4.98 30.84 0.40
CA GLY A 88 4.87 31.58 -0.86
C GLY A 88 6.16 32.43 -0.97
N GLU A 89 6.18 33.35 -1.94
CA GLU A 89 7.09 34.50 -2.09
C GLU A 89 8.29 34.41 -3.08
N THR A 90 7.96 34.70 -4.35
CA THR A 90 8.39 35.84 -5.20
C THR A 90 9.80 36.47 -5.15
N ASP A 91 10.29 36.67 -6.39
CA ASP A 91 10.86 37.91 -7.00
C ASP A 91 12.39 38.02 -7.29
N ARG A 92 12.64 38.30 -8.59
CA ARG A 92 13.65 39.20 -9.22
C ARG A 92 15.00 38.69 -9.75
N GLU A 93 15.25 39.15 -10.99
CA GLU A 93 16.48 39.22 -11.82
C GLU A 93 17.02 37.88 -12.35
N GLU A 94 17.26 37.71 -13.66
CA GLU A 94 18.03 38.60 -14.54
C GLU A 94 17.47 38.60 -15.98
N ARG A 95 17.43 39.80 -16.57
CA ARG A 95 17.24 40.09 -17.99
C ARG A 95 18.64 40.27 -18.60
N LEU A 96 18.74 40.03 -19.92
CA LEU A 96 19.91 40.14 -20.83
C LEU A 96 20.75 38.85 -20.81
N GLU A 97 20.98 38.15 -21.92
CA GLU A 97 21.02 38.52 -23.35
C GLU A 97 20.71 37.30 -24.24
#